data_AF-A0A4Q4KF71-F1
#
_entry.id   AF-A0A4Q4KF71-F1
#
_cell.length_a   1.000
_cell.length_b   1.000
_cell.length_c   1.000
_cell.angle_alpha   90.00
_cell.angle_beta   90.00
_cell.angle_gamma   90.00
#
_symmetry.space_group_name_H-M   'P 1'
#
loop_
_entity.id
_entity.type
_entity.pdbx_description
1 polymer ?
#
loop_
_entity_poly.entity_id
_entity_poly.type
_entity_poly.pdbx_seq_one_letter_code
_entity_poly.pdbx_strand_id
1 'polypeptide(L)'
;MLNKIEYDSPVARITIDNEGIFIFKLKDTSSIYDIEEARSQYRFMNLHSEGKPYKAIIDTRGSLVLPTDAACDYYFEGNNFENIMALVVNSLPMKLLLGRMFRHENVPNSKIFKNDEDAYEWLLKKEF
;
A
#
# COMPACT_ATOMS: atom_id res chain seq x y z
N MET A 1 26.28 6.32 8.44
CA MET A 1 25.33 5.78 7.46
C MET A 1 24.14 5.27 8.24
N LEU A 2 22.98 5.90 8.12
CA LEU A 2 21.75 5.39 8.73
C LEU A 2 21.31 4.18 7.90
N ASN A 3 21.21 3.01 8.52
CA ASN A 3 20.65 1.82 7.87
C ASN A 3 19.26 2.17 7.38
N LYS A 4 19.07 2.15 6.06
CA LYS A 4 17.77 2.44 5.46
C LYS A 4 16.87 1.25 5.76
N ILE A 5 15.82 1.47 6.56
CA ILE A 5 14.81 0.44 6.85
C ILE A 5 13.98 0.28 5.57
N GLU A 6 14.19 -0.83 4.86
CA GLU A 6 13.50 -1.11 3.61
C GLU A 6 13.13 -2.59 3.50
N TYR A 7 11.98 -2.82 2.87
CA TYR A 7 11.60 -4.10 2.30
C TYR A 7 11.74 -4.00 0.79
N ASP A 8 12.42 -4.97 0.19
CA ASP A 8 12.61 -5.02 -1.25
C ASP A 8 12.39 -6.45 -1.76
N SER A 9 11.37 -6.62 -2.60
CA SER A 9 11.01 -7.89 -3.24
C SER A 9 10.97 -7.73 -4.76
N PRO A 10 10.82 -8.82 -5.53
CA PRO A 10 10.60 -8.71 -6.97
C PRO A 10 9.31 -7.97 -7.36
N VAL A 11 8.35 -7.82 -6.45
CA VAL A 11 7.03 -7.21 -6.69
C VAL A 11 6.97 -5.76 -6.22
N ALA A 12 7.56 -5.46 -5.07
CA ALA A 12 7.40 -4.16 -4.42
C ALA A 12 8.67 -3.70 -3.70
N ARG A 13 8.75 -2.39 -3.47
CA ARG A 13 9.67 -1.79 -2.52
C ARG A 13 8.87 -1.00 -1.50
N ILE A 14 9.14 -1.19 -0.22
CA ILE A 14 8.53 -0.43 0.86
C ILE A 14 9.65 0.25 1.66
N THR A 15 9.55 1.57 1.81
CA THR A 15 10.46 2.36 2.65
C THR A 15 9.65 3.18 3.64
N ILE A 16 10.26 3.60 4.73
CA ILE A 16 9.67 4.54 5.68
C ILE A 16 10.39 5.88 5.50
N ASP A 17 9.64 6.96 5.34
CA ASP A 17 10.22 8.29 5.23
C ASP A 17 10.46 8.93 6.61
N ASN A 18 10.89 10.21 6.61
CA ASN A 18 11.21 10.94 7.83
C ASN A 18 9.96 11.30 8.66
N GLU A 19 8.76 11.26 8.08
CA GLU A 19 7.48 11.52 8.75
C GLU A 19 6.83 10.22 9.28
N GLY A 20 7.50 9.08 9.11
CA GLY A 20 6.97 7.77 9.50
C GLY A 20 5.91 7.21 8.52
N ILE A 21 5.81 7.77 7.32
CA ILE A 21 4.88 7.30 6.29
C ILE A 21 5.53 6.14 5.53
N PHE A 22 4.77 5.05 5.37
CA PHE A 22 5.18 3.94 4.52
C PHE A 22 5.00 4.32 3.05
N ILE A 23 6.09 4.27 2.29
CA ILE A 23 6.10 4.49 0.85
C ILE A 23 6.22 3.14 0.17
N PHE A 24 5.08 2.60 -0.24
CA PHE A 24 4.94 1.34 -0.95
C PHE A 24 4.93 1.61 -2.46
N LYS A 25 5.90 1.08 -3.20
CA LYS A 25 5.99 1.21 -4.66
C LYS A 25 5.96 -0.16 -5.31
N LEU A 26 4.94 -0.42 -6.13
CA LEU A 26 4.93 -1.60 -6.98
C LEU A 26 5.94 -1.44 -8.13
N LYS A 27 6.70 -2.50 -8.38
CA LYS A 27 7.73 -2.56 -9.42
C LYS A 27 7.15 -3.02 -10.74
N ASP A 28 7.80 -2.60 -11.83
CA ASP A 28 7.56 -3.18 -13.15
C ASP A 28 8.20 -4.56 -13.19
N THR A 29 7.38 -5.60 -13.16
CA THR A 29 7.81 -6.98 -12.95
C THR A 29 6.83 -7.94 -13.58
N SER A 30 7.30 -9.14 -13.92
CA SER A 30 6.45 -10.28 -14.28
C SER A 30 6.27 -11.26 -13.12
N SER A 31 6.80 -10.93 -11.95
CA SER A 31 6.70 -11.78 -10.75
C SER A 31 5.26 -11.84 -10.28
N ILE A 32 4.84 -13.00 -9.78
CA ILE A 32 3.48 -13.20 -9.26
C ILE A 32 3.34 -12.42 -7.95
N TYR A 33 2.24 -11.68 -7.82
CA TYR A 33 1.87 -11.04 -6.57
C TYR A 33 0.88 -11.94 -5.81
N ASP A 34 1.42 -12.88 -5.04
CA ASP A 34 0.66 -13.88 -4.31
C ASP A 34 0.48 -13.55 -2.81
N ILE A 35 -0.14 -14.49 -2.08
CA ILE A 35 -0.40 -14.36 -0.65
C ILE A 35 0.87 -14.29 0.19
N GLU A 36 1.97 -14.93 -0.22
CA GLU A 36 3.22 -14.91 0.54
C GLU A 36 3.92 -13.54 0.41
N GLU A 37 3.84 -12.94 -0.78
CA GLU A 37 4.25 -11.55 -0.98
C GLU A 37 3.41 -10.60 -0.13
N ALA A 38 2.08 -10.75 -0.12
CA ALA A 38 1.18 -9.94 0.72
C ALA A 38 1.49 -10.08 2.23
N ARG A 39 1.72 -11.31 2.71
CA ARG A 39 2.13 -11.59 4.10
C ARG A 39 3.46 -10.94 4.45
N SER A 40 4.43 -10.99 3.54
CA SER A 40 5.76 -10.43 3.76
C SER A 40 5.71 -8.90 3.86
N GLN A 41 4.95 -8.26 2.97
CA GLN A 41 4.70 -6.82 2.98
C GLN A 41 3.96 -6.38 4.26
N TYR A 42 2.90 -7.10 4.65
CA TYR A 42 2.16 -6.83 5.88
C TYR A 42 3.04 -6.99 7.12
N ARG A 43 3.84 -8.07 7.20
CA ARG A 43 4.77 -8.30 8.31
C ARG A 43 5.78 -7.18 8.46
N PHE A 44 6.29 -6.65 7.36
CA PHE A 44 7.18 -5.49 7.37
C PHE A 44 6.48 -4.26 7.96
N MET A 45 5.28 -3.92 7.46
CA MET A 45 4.53 -2.77 7.96
C MET A 45 4.20 -2.92 9.46
N ASN A 46 3.71 -4.09 9.87
CA ASN A 46 3.34 -4.38 11.25
C ASN A 46 4.54 -4.34 12.22
N LEU A 47 5.71 -4.85 11.79
CA LEU A 47 6.93 -4.80 12.59
C LEU A 47 7.37 -3.37 12.85
N HIS A 48 7.28 -2.52 11.82
CA HIS A 48 7.77 -1.14 11.90
C HIS A 48 6.74 -0.13 12.40
N SER A 49 5.45 -0.48 12.40
CA SER A 49 4.41 0.27 13.11
C SER A 49 4.23 -0.19 14.56
N GLU A 50 4.93 -1.25 15.00
CA GLU A 50 4.72 -1.91 16.29
C GLU A 50 3.25 -2.36 16.51
N GLY A 51 2.56 -2.72 15.42
CA GLY A 51 1.14 -3.04 15.44
C GLY A 51 0.20 -1.85 15.63
N LYS A 52 0.72 -0.62 15.65
CA LYS A 52 -0.10 0.61 15.73
C LYS A 52 -0.61 1.00 14.34
N PRO A 53 -1.69 1.80 14.27
CA PRO A 53 -2.14 2.41 13.03
C PRO A 53 -1.03 3.17 12.33
N TYR A 54 -0.99 3.10 11.00
CA TYR A 54 0.03 3.75 10.19
C TYR A 54 -0.57 4.46 8.96
N LYS A 55 0.24 5.36 8.39
CA LYS A 55 -0.05 6.04 7.12
C LYS A 55 0.76 5.39 6.01
N ALA A 56 0.15 5.17 4.86
CA ALA A 56 0.84 4.59 3.71
C ALA A 56 0.46 5.27 2.39
N ILE A 57 1.45 5.46 1.52
CA ILE A 57 1.26 5.71 0.10
C ILE A 57 1.51 4.40 -0.64
N ILE A 58 0.52 3.96 -1.41
CA ILE A 58 0.62 2.80 -2.29
C ILE A 58 0.67 3.30 -3.74
N ASP A 59 1.87 3.38 -4.29
CA ASP A 59 2.10 3.74 -5.68
C ASP A 59 2.04 2.49 -6.58
N THR A 60 0.96 2.43 -7.35
CA THR A 60 0.68 1.32 -8.27
C THR A 60 1.14 1.60 -9.69
N ARG A 61 1.62 2.82 -9.99
CA ARG A 61 1.89 3.27 -11.36
C ARG A 61 3.01 2.49 -12.05
N GLY A 62 3.89 1.87 -11.26
CA GLY A 62 5.01 1.07 -11.76
C GLY A 62 4.63 -0.35 -12.17
N SER A 63 3.41 -0.83 -11.90
CA SER A 63 3.07 -2.24 -12.14
C SER A 63 1.77 -2.43 -12.91
N LEU A 64 1.78 -3.47 -13.74
CA LEU A 64 0.58 -4.05 -14.38
C LEU A 64 0.19 -5.40 -13.75
N VAL A 65 1.01 -5.92 -12.83
CA VAL A 65 0.72 -7.16 -12.12
C VAL A 65 -0.36 -6.88 -11.08
N LEU A 66 -1.43 -7.67 -11.16
CA LEU A 66 -2.50 -7.64 -10.18
C LEU A 66 -2.20 -8.68 -9.09
N PRO A 67 -2.49 -8.37 -7.81
CA PRO A 67 -2.52 -9.37 -6.77
C PRO A 67 -3.50 -10.50 -7.12
N THR A 68 -3.18 -11.72 -6.71
CA THR A 68 -4.14 -12.83 -6.76
C THR A 68 -5.32 -12.56 -5.81
N ASP A 69 -6.43 -13.27 -6.00
CA ASP A 69 -7.61 -13.13 -5.12
C ASP A 69 -7.24 -13.39 -3.65
N ALA A 70 -6.44 -14.43 -3.37
CA ALA A 70 -5.98 -14.73 -2.02
C ALA A 70 -5.09 -13.63 -1.41
N ALA A 71 -4.29 -12.94 -2.23
CA ALA A 71 -3.51 -11.79 -1.78
C ALA A 71 -4.41 -10.59 -1.47
N CYS A 72 -5.43 -10.36 -2.31
CA CYS A 72 -6.44 -9.34 -2.06
C CYS A 72 -7.18 -9.61 -0.75
N ASP A 73 -7.71 -10.82 -0.57
CA ASP A 73 -8.47 -11.25 0.61
C ASP A 73 -7.65 -11.08 1.89
N TYR A 74 -6.37 -11.47 1.86
CA TYR A 74 -5.46 -11.27 3.00
C TYR A 74 -5.30 -9.80 3.37
N TYR A 75 -5.19 -8.90 2.39
CA TYR A 75 -5.14 -7.47 2.65
C TYR A 75 -6.44 -6.94 3.25
N PHE A 76 -7.60 -7.44 2.85
CA PHE A 76 -8.87 -7.01 3.45
C PHE A 76 -9.03 -7.48 4.88
N GLU A 77 -8.80 -8.76 5.13
CA GLU A 77 -8.96 -9.35 6.47
C GLU A 77 -7.93 -8.82 7.46
N GLY A 78 -6.70 -8.54 7.00
CA GLY A 78 -5.59 -8.11 7.83
C GLY A 78 -5.49 -6.60 8.05
N ASN A 79 -6.21 -5.79 7.26
CA ASN A 79 -6.07 -4.33 7.36
C ASN A 79 -6.81 -3.79 8.58
N ASN A 80 -6.10 -3.04 9.41
CA ASN A 80 -6.72 -2.23 10.45
C ASN A 80 -7.44 -1.05 9.77
N PHE A 81 -8.75 -0.90 9.99
CA PHE A 81 -9.54 0.22 9.45
C PHE A 81 -9.04 1.60 9.89
N GLU A 82 -8.24 1.68 10.95
CA GLU A 82 -7.56 2.89 11.43
C GLU A 82 -6.35 3.28 10.55
N ASN A 83 -5.83 2.37 9.72
CA ASN A 83 -4.77 2.68 8.78
C ASN A 83 -5.25 3.68 7.73
N ILE A 84 -4.40 4.67 7.42
CA ILE A 84 -4.73 5.71 6.44
C ILE A 84 -3.93 5.48 5.17
N MET A 85 -4.62 5.14 4.08
CA MET A 85 -4.01 4.71 2.82
C MET A 85 -4.30 5.68 1.68
N ALA A 86 -3.25 6.21 1.07
CA ALA A 86 -3.33 6.97 -0.17
C ALA A 86 -2.87 6.09 -1.33
N LEU A 87 -3.74 5.85 -2.31
CA LEU A 87 -3.44 4.99 -3.46
C LEU A 87 -3.18 5.85 -4.69
N VAL A 88 -1.98 5.80 -5.23
CA VAL A 88 -1.61 6.53 -6.45
C VAL A 88 -1.78 5.58 -7.64
N VAL A 89 -2.73 5.92 -8.52
CA VAL A 89 -3.20 5.01 -9.57
C VAL A 89 -3.35 5.74 -10.91
N ASN A 90 -2.65 5.26 -11.93
CA ASN A 90 -2.76 5.78 -13.31
C ASN A 90 -3.40 4.80 -14.30
N SER A 91 -3.50 3.50 -14.00
CA SER A 91 -4.04 2.50 -14.93
C SER A 91 -5.52 2.20 -14.67
N LEU A 92 -6.30 2.03 -15.75
CA LEU A 92 -7.70 1.63 -15.65
C LEU A 92 -7.89 0.25 -14.99
N PRO A 93 -7.10 -0.79 -15.31
CA PRO A 93 -7.22 -2.08 -14.64
C PRO A 93 -7.06 -1.98 -13.12
N MET A 94 -6.07 -1.22 -12.65
CA MET A 94 -5.85 -1.03 -11.21
C MET A 94 -6.97 -0.22 -10.57
N LYS A 95 -7.50 0.81 -11.25
CA LYS A 95 -8.69 1.54 -10.78
C LYS A 95 -9.93 0.64 -10.66
N LEU A 96 -10.10 -0.31 -11.58
CA LEU A 96 -11.21 -1.26 -11.54
C LEU A 96 -11.03 -2.28 -10.41
N LEU A 97 -9.81 -2.80 -10.23
CA LEU A 97 -9.47 -3.69 -9.13
C LEU A 97 -9.72 -2.99 -7.79
N LEU A 98 -9.04 -1.87 -7.54
CA LEU A 98 -9.18 -1.08 -6.32
C LEU A 98 -10.62 -0.56 -6.14
N GLY A 99 -11.30 -0.19 -7.22
CA GLY A 99 -12.70 0.22 -7.17
C GLY A 99 -13.66 -0.92 -6.81
N ARG A 100 -13.30 -2.18 -7.02
CA ARG A 100 -14.02 -3.32 -6.42
C ARG A 100 -13.66 -3.45 -4.94
N MET A 101 -12.39 -3.25 -4.59
CA MET A 101 -11.93 -3.26 -3.20
C MET A 101 -12.67 -2.24 -2.32
N PHE A 102 -12.82 -1.00 -2.78
CA PHE A 102 -13.52 0.07 -2.07
C PHE A 102 -15.05 -0.02 -2.09
N ARG A 103 -15.63 -0.90 -2.92
CA ARG A 103 -17.09 -1.08 -2.98
C ARG A 103 -17.58 -2.13 -1.98
N HIS A 104 -16.73 -3.06 -1.57
CA HIS A 104 -17.10 -4.09 -0.63
C HIS A 104 -17.15 -3.60 0.82
N GLU A 105 -16.43 -2.53 1.16
CA GLU A 105 -16.43 -1.96 2.51
C GLU A 105 -16.30 -0.44 2.46
N ASN A 106 -16.98 0.25 3.39
CA ASN A 106 -16.77 1.67 3.66
C ASN A 106 -15.37 1.86 4.29
N VAL A 107 -14.29 1.64 3.55
CA VAL A 107 -12.91 1.82 4.04
C VAL A 107 -12.69 3.31 4.29
N PRO A 108 -12.87 3.81 5.53
CA PRO A 108 -13.12 5.23 5.76
C PRO A 108 -11.85 6.06 5.61
N ASN A 109 -10.69 5.40 5.73
CA ASN A 109 -9.37 6.01 5.77
C ASN A 109 -8.57 5.77 4.49
N SER A 110 -9.24 5.55 3.36
CA SER A 110 -8.56 5.35 2.07
C SER A 110 -9.00 6.36 1.00
N LYS A 111 -8.06 6.79 0.15
CA LYS A 111 -8.36 7.69 -0.97
C LYS A 111 -7.45 7.44 -2.18
N ILE A 112 -8.04 7.52 -3.38
CA ILE A 112 -7.32 7.35 -4.65
C ILE A 112 -6.85 8.72 -5.18
N PHE A 113 -5.62 8.77 -5.67
CA PHE A 113 -4.95 9.94 -6.23
C PHE A 113 -4.36 9.64 -7.61
N LYS A 114 -4.13 10.70 -8.39
CA LYS A 114 -3.46 10.62 -9.70
C LYS A 114 -1.94 10.78 -9.61
N ASN A 115 -1.47 11.57 -8.64
CA ASN A 115 -0.06 11.86 -8.40
C ASN A 115 0.25 11.63 -6.91
N ASP A 116 1.53 11.51 -6.63
CA ASP A 116 2.12 11.26 -5.31
C ASP A 116 2.18 12.50 -4.43
N GLU A 117 2.31 13.70 -5.00
CA GLU A 117 2.33 14.96 -4.26
C GLU A 117 1.00 15.22 -3.53
N ASP A 118 -0.13 15.13 -4.23
CA ASP A 118 -1.47 15.30 -3.65
C ASP A 118 -1.78 14.22 -2.60
N ALA A 119 -1.31 12.99 -2.84
CA ALA A 119 -1.46 11.87 -1.93
C ALA A 119 -0.72 12.14 -0.61
N TYR A 120 0.52 12.61 -0.73
CA TYR A 120 1.38 12.95 0.40
C TYR A 120 0.81 14.10 1.23
N GLU A 121 0.42 15.20 0.60
CA GLU A 121 -0.19 16.34 1.30
C GLU A 121 -1.46 15.96 2.06
N TRP A 122 -2.27 15.07 1.48
CA TRP A 122 -3.48 14.59 2.13
C TRP A 122 -3.17 13.77 3.37
N LEU A 123 -2.16 12.88 3.32
CA LEU A 123 -1.74 12.09 4.49
C LEU A 123 -1.20 12.94 5.64
N LEU A 124 -0.45 14.00 5.34
CA LEU A 124 0.06 14.91 6.37
C LEU A 124 -1.06 15.60 7.16
N LYS A 125 -2.20 15.88 6.52
CA LYS A 125 -3.36 16.55 7.13
C LYS A 125 -4.26 15.61 7.95
N LYS A 126 -3.98 14.31 7.94
CA LYS A 126 -4.81 13.30 8.61
C LYS A 126 -4.32 13.02 10.03
N GLU A 127 -5.26 12.80 10.93
CA GLU A 127 -5.02 12.33 12.30
C GLU A 127 -5.48 10.87 12.40
N PHE A 128 -4.83 10.11 13.29
CA PHE A 128 -5.24 8.74 13.62
C PHE A 128 -6.45 8.74 14.54
#